data_AF-A0A258B2S7-F1
#
_entry.id   AF-A0A258B2S7-F1
#
_cell.length_a   1.000
_cell.length_b   1.000
_cell.length_c   1.000
_cell.angle_alpha   90.00
_cell.angle_beta   90.00
_cell.angle_gamma   90.00
#
_symmetry.space_group_name_H-M   'P 1'
#
loop_
_entity.id
_entity.type
_entity.pdbx_description
1 polymer ?
#
loop_
_entity_poly.entity_id
_entity_poly.type
_entity_poly.pdbx_seq_one_letter_code
_entity_poly.pdbx_strand_id
1 'polypeptide(L)'
;MKIIPTLLTLTFAFSTALTCRADVISQTVDFGTITGGSQFYFNQFNTALGTLTGVTLDWTVNSSISSASITNENSGTVTISRISFTNTVEGFVPSIGTTGDLVAEVARSKSITPAGGTVTLTNGQTYNYGSVAFTGFTDTNSYTSADSNFTQFQGTGTVPLYLTNTFGATPTASGSGSTTSWLTSITGSTTGNLHVTYTYTAAPPIAPVPEPPAMLLGFGGVLGMAGFAFKRRTKNTVAALV
;
A
#
# COMPACT_ATOMS: atom_id res chain seq x y z
N MET A 1 38.58 37.85 -51.51
CA MET A 1 37.81 37.97 -50.26
C MET A 1 37.08 36.65 -50.03
N LYS A 2 37.32 35.99 -48.89
CA LYS A 2 36.80 34.69 -48.46
C LYS A 2 35.37 34.82 -47.92
N ILE A 3 34.45 33.90 -48.26
CA ILE A 3 33.32 33.38 -47.43
C ILE A 3 32.92 32.00 -48.02
N ILE A 4 33.46 30.86 -47.56
CA ILE A 4 32.94 29.84 -46.61
C ILE A 4 31.51 29.31 -46.93
N PRO A 5 31.32 27.99 -47.13
CA PRO A 5 30.01 27.36 -47.31
C PRO A 5 29.38 27.03 -45.94
N THR A 6 28.11 27.35 -45.74
CA THR A 6 27.33 26.88 -44.58
C THR A 6 26.64 25.57 -44.91
N LEU A 7 27.18 24.50 -44.32
CA LEU A 7 26.56 23.18 -44.18
C LEU A 7 25.36 23.32 -43.23
N LEU A 8 24.14 23.12 -43.74
CA LEU A 8 22.94 23.03 -42.89
C LEU A 8 22.79 21.57 -42.44
N THR A 9 23.38 21.24 -41.29
CA THR A 9 23.18 19.94 -40.65
C THR A 9 21.82 19.98 -39.93
N LEU A 10 20.83 19.28 -40.49
CA LEU A 10 19.53 19.08 -39.87
C LEU A 10 19.65 17.97 -38.82
N THR A 11 20.08 18.33 -37.61
CA THR A 11 20.10 17.40 -36.48
C THR A 11 18.67 17.24 -35.96
N PHE A 12 17.96 16.19 -36.40
CA PHE A 12 16.76 15.72 -35.72
C PHE A 12 17.19 15.07 -34.39
N ALA A 13 17.37 15.90 -33.36
CA ALA A 13 17.39 15.43 -31.98
C ALA A 13 15.95 15.06 -31.59
N PHE A 14 15.55 13.82 -31.84
CA PHE A 14 14.45 13.22 -31.07
C PHE A 14 14.97 13.00 -29.65
N SER A 15 14.93 14.06 -28.83
CA SER A 15 14.97 13.89 -27.38
C SER A 15 13.64 13.25 -27.00
N THR A 16 13.59 11.92 -26.97
CA THR A 16 12.57 11.21 -26.18
C THR A 16 12.88 11.50 -24.72
N ALA A 17 12.43 12.66 -24.25
CA ALA A 17 12.22 12.85 -22.83
C ALA A 17 11.18 11.79 -22.45
N LEU A 18 11.66 10.64 -21.95
CA LEU A 18 10.85 9.73 -21.17
C LEU A 18 10.37 10.57 -19.98
N THR A 19 9.20 11.16 -20.10
CA THR A 19 8.47 11.64 -18.94
C THR A 19 8.30 10.39 -18.07
N CYS A 20 8.99 10.32 -16.93
CA CYS A 20 8.74 9.28 -15.95
C CYS A 20 7.31 9.50 -15.45
N ARG A 21 6.34 8.86 -16.12
CA ARG A 21 4.99 8.82 -15.62
C ARG A 21 5.00 7.75 -14.53
N ALA A 22 4.80 8.18 -13.29
CA ALA A 22 4.46 7.25 -12.23
C ALA A 22 3.08 6.68 -12.56
N ASP A 23 3.02 5.37 -12.79
CA ASP A 23 1.77 4.64 -12.90
C ASP A 23 1.39 4.09 -11.52
N VAL A 24 0.11 3.77 -11.35
CA VAL A 24 -0.48 3.39 -10.06
C VAL A 24 -1.32 2.13 -10.22
N ILE A 25 -1.13 1.16 -9.32
CA ILE A 25 -1.99 -0.02 -9.16
C ILE A 25 -2.49 -0.03 -7.72
N SER A 26 -3.77 -0.32 -7.54
CA SER A 26 -4.35 -0.46 -6.21
C SER A 26 -5.14 -1.74 -6.04
N GLN A 27 -5.23 -2.19 -4.79
CA GLN A 27 -6.02 -3.34 -4.37
C GLN A 27 -6.64 -3.06 -3.01
N THR A 28 -7.78 -3.67 -2.73
CA THR A 28 -8.46 -3.56 -1.44
C THR A 28 -8.59 -4.95 -0.83
N VAL A 29 -8.25 -5.06 0.44
CA VAL A 29 -8.46 -6.26 1.26
C VAL A 29 -9.47 -5.95 2.33
N ASP A 30 -10.65 -6.55 2.21
CA ASP A 30 -11.68 -6.46 3.24
C ASP A 30 -11.39 -7.49 4.34
N PHE A 31 -11.35 -7.02 5.58
CA PHE A 31 -11.02 -7.86 6.73
C PHE A 31 -12.20 -8.69 7.23
N GLY A 32 -13.43 -8.37 6.82
CA GLY A 32 -14.62 -8.92 7.49
C GLY A 32 -14.58 -8.57 8.98
N THR A 33 -14.85 -9.55 9.86
CA THR A 33 -14.68 -9.38 11.31
C THR A 33 -13.25 -9.72 11.73
N ILE A 34 -12.54 -8.75 12.31
CA ILE A 34 -11.21 -8.93 12.89
C ILE A 34 -11.35 -9.64 14.23
N THR A 35 -10.87 -10.87 14.29
CA THR A 35 -10.65 -11.60 15.54
C THR A 35 -9.17 -11.56 15.91
N GLY A 36 -8.82 -11.65 17.19
CA GLY A 36 -7.41 -11.60 17.61
C GLY A 36 -6.58 -12.69 16.92
N GLY A 37 -5.52 -12.28 16.20
CA GLY A 37 -4.65 -13.20 15.45
C GLY A 37 -5.15 -13.54 14.04
N SER A 38 -6.08 -12.76 13.48
CA SER A 38 -6.55 -12.97 12.11
C SER A 38 -5.43 -12.70 11.11
N GLN A 39 -5.36 -13.51 10.06
CA GLN A 39 -4.37 -13.36 8.99
C GLN A 39 -5.07 -13.07 7.66
N PHE A 40 -4.59 -12.05 6.98
CA PHE A 40 -5.02 -11.60 5.66
C PHE A 40 -3.85 -11.59 4.70
N TYR A 41 -4.15 -11.45 3.41
CA TYR A 41 -3.14 -11.44 2.36
C TYR A 41 -3.46 -10.36 1.33
N PHE A 42 -2.42 -9.71 0.83
CA PHE A 42 -2.51 -8.82 -0.32
C PHE A 42 -1.38 -9.14 -1.31
N ASN A 43 -1.60 -8.91 -2.59
CA ASN A 43 -0.63 -9.30 -3.61
C ASN A 43 0.59 -8.37 -3.58
N GLN A 44 1.77 -8.93 -3.80
CA GLN A 44 2.97 -8.14 -4.05
C GLN A 44 2.90 -7.45 -5.42
N PHE A 45 3.67 -6.38 -5.57
CA PHE A 45 3.89 -5.73 -6.84
C PHE A 45 4.76 -6.58 -7.77
N ASN A 46 4.22 -6.93 -8.93
CA ASN A 46 4.93 -7.67 -9.97
C ASN A 46 5.97 -6.77 -10.66
N THR A 47 7.25 -7.05 -10.41
CA THR A 47 8.38 -6.29 -10.97
C THR A 47 8.52 -6.39 -12.49
N ALA A 48 7.81 -7.31 -13.15
CA ALA A 48 7.72 -7.33 -14.61
C ALA A 48 7.00 -6.09 -15.18
N LEU A 49 6.19 -5.39 -14.38
CA LEU A 49 5.46 -4.18 -14.79
C LEU A 49 6.34 -2.92 -14.78
N GLY A 50 7.46 -2.95 -14.05
CA GLY A 50 8.36 -1.82 -13.90
C GLY A 50 9.06 -1.79 -12.54
N THR A 51 9.55 -0.61 -12.17
CA THR A 51 10.26 -0.39 -10.91
C THR A 51 9.32 0.24 -9.89
N LEU A 52 9.05 -0.45 -8.79
CA LEU A 52 8.26 0.08 -7.68
C LEU A 52 8.96 1.30 -7.06
N THR A 53 8.25 2.40 -6.89
CA THR A 53 8.78 3.66 -6.33
C THR A 53 8.14 4.03 -4.99
N GLY A 54 6.93 3.55 -4.70
CA GLY A 54 6.27 3.81 -3.42
C GLY A 54 5.10 2.84 -3.15
N VAL A 55 4.84 2.60 -1.87
CA VAL A 55 3.68 1.82 -1.39
C VAL A 55 2.94 2.65 -0.37
N THR A 56 1.63 2.77 -0.51
CA THR A 56 0.76 3.39 0.50
C THR A 56 -0.24 2.36 0.99
N LEU A 57 -0.39 2.29 2.30
CA LEU A 57 -1.31 1.42 3.03
C LEU A 57 -2.30 2.31 3.77
N ASP A 58 -3.53 2.37 3.26
CA ASP A 58 -4.62 3.12 3.88
C ASP A 58 -5.56 2.16 4.62
N TRP A 59 -5.60 2.31 5.93
CA TRP A 59 -6.40 1.50 6.83
C TRP A 59 -7.72 2.18 7.08
N THR A 60 -8.82 1.43 7.02
CA THR A 60 -10.10 1.87 7.55
C THR A 60 -10.65 0.81 8.47
N VAL A 61 -10.91 1.19 9.73
CA VAL A 61 -11.42 0.29 10.76
C VAL A 61 -12.72 0.85 11.34
N ASN A 62 -13.67 -0.03 11.61
CA ASN A 62 -14.95 0.25 12.23
C ASN A 62 -15.15 -0.71 13.39
N SER A 63 -15.28 -0.17 14.59
CA SER A 63 -15.33 -0.97 15.82
C SER A 63 -16.57 -0.63 16.63
N SER A 64 -17.12 -1.65 17.27
CA SER A 64 -18.21 -1.48 18.23
C SER A 64 -18.05 -2.46 19.37
N ILE A 65 -18.36 -2.00 20.58
CA ILE A 65 -18.63 -2.84 21.73
C ILE A 65 -20.14 -3.04 21.76
N SER A 66 -20.58 -4.29 21.80
CA SER A 66 -22.00 -4.65 21.92
C SER A 66 -22.45 -4.70 23.38
N SER A 67 -21.57 -5.23 24.24
CA SER A 67 -21.76 -5.26 25.70
C SER A 67 -20.42 -5.14 26.38
N ALA A 68 -20.39 -4.44 27.51
CA ALA A 68 -19.26 -4.46 28.42
C ALA A 68 -19.74 -4.56 29.86
N SER A 69 -18.94 -5.15 30.72
CA SER A 69 -19.19 -5.18 32.15
C SER A 69 -17.92 -4.88 32.91
N ILE A 70 -18.07 -4.17 34.02
CA ILE A 70 -16.99 -3.88 34.95
C ILE A 70 -17.42 -4.39 36.33
N THR A 71 -16.64 -5.31 36.88
CA THR A 71 -16.84 -5.84 38.22
C THR A 71 -15.83 -5.20 39.16
N ASN A 72 -16.31 -4.68 40.28
CA ASN A 72 -15.47 -4.15 41.33
C ASN A 72 -14.76 -5.30 42.07
N GLU A 73 -13.45 -5.44 41.87
CA GLU A 73 -12.63 -6.39 42.63
C GLU A 73 -11.87 -5.73 43.79
N ASN A 74 -12.10 -4.44 44.02
CA ASN A 74 -11.51 -3.74 45.15
C ASN A 74 -12.17 -4.19 46.46
N SER A 75 -11.39 -4.24 47.54
CA SER A 75 -11.86 -4.72 48.85
C SER A 75 -12.97 -3.86 49.48
N GLY A 76 -13.14 -2.62 49.02
CA GLY A 76 -14.13 -1.70 49.54
C GLY A 76 -15.16 -1.24 48.50
N THR A 77 -15.93 -0.21 48.89
CA THR A 77 -16.97 0.36 48.06
C THR A 77 -16.40 1.48 47.21
N VAL A 78 -16.64 1.41 45.91
CA VAL A 78 -16.13 2.35 44.92
C VAL A 78 -17.27 2.99 44.14
N THR A 79 -17.13 4.26 43.81
CA THR A 79 -18.05 5.04 43.00
C THR A 79 -17.37 5.35 41.68
N ILE A 80 -17.91 4.81 40.59
CA ILE A 80 -17.46 5.06 39.23
C ILE A 80 -18.17 6.31 38.70
N SER A 81 -17.41 7.26 38.18
CA SER A 81 -17.93 8.49 37.56
C SER A 81 -17.77 8.52 36.04
N ARG A 82 -16.87 7.70 35.51
CA ARG A 82 -16.59 7.61 34.07
C ARG A 82 -15.99 6.26 33.74
N ILE A 83 -16.24 5.75 32.54
CA ILE A 83 -15.61 4.57 31.99
C ILE A 83 -15.03 4.95 30.64
N SER A 84 -13.72 4.79 30.48
CA SER A 84 -13.01 4.99 29.22
C SER A 84 -12.86 3.66 28.51
N PHE A 85 -13.59 3.48 27.41
CA PHE A 85 -13.41 2.32 26.53
C PHE A 85 -12.34 2.62 25.50
N THR A 86 -11.47 1.66 25.23
CA THR A 86 -10.46 1.73 24.18
C THR A 86 -10.65 0.58 23.21
N ASN A 87 -10.33 0.83 21.95
CA ASN A 87 -10.10 -0.21 20.98
C ASN A 87 -8.80 0.09 20.25
N THR A 88 -7.92 -0.91 20.23
CA THR A 88 -6.64 -0.87 19.53
C THR A 88 -6.64 -1.99 18.51
N VAL A 89 -6.37 -1.63 17.26
CA VAL A 89 -6.09 -2.57 16.17
C VAL A 89 -4.65 -2.41 15.77
N GLU A 90 -3.89 -3.49 15.83
CA GLU A 90 -2.50 -3.50 15.38
C GLU A 90 -2.41 -4.43 14.17
N GLY A 91 -1.79 -3.95 13.11
CA GLY A 91 -1.38 -4.75 11.98
C GLY A 91 0.13 -4.95 12.01
N PHE A 92 0.59 -6.16 11.69
CA PHE A 92 2.00 -6.43 11.44
C PHE A 92 2.21 -7.33 10.22
N VAL A 93 3.26 -7.03 9.47
CA VAL A 93 3.79 -7.88 8.40
C VAL A 93 5.10 -8.47 8.92
N PRO A 94 5.24 -9.80 9.01
CA PRO A 94 6.47 -10.40 9.47
C PRO A 94 7.56 -10.22 8.43
N SER A 95 8.61 -9.45 8.75
CA SER A 95 9.89 -9.61 8.08
C SER A 95 10.52 -10.95 8.48
N ILE A 96 11.36 -11.54 7.64
CA ILE A 96 12.26 -12.63 8.07
C ILE A 96 13.22 -12.03 9.11
N GLY A 97 12.90 -12.19 10.39
CA GLY A 97 13.56 -11.52 11.51
C GLY A 97 12.50 -11.02 12.47
N THR A 98 12.49 -11.59 13.67
CA THR A 98 11.46 -11.51 14.73
C THR A 98 11.20 -10.11 15.32
N THR A 99 11.56 -9.04 14.59
CA THR A 99 11.47 -7.63 15.01
C THR A 99 11.24 -6.66 13.85
N GLY A 100 11.08 -7.12 12.60
CA GLY A 100 10.76 -6.23 11.49
C GLY A 100 9.25 -6.13 11.32
N ASP A 101 8.63 -5.29 12.12
CA ASP A 101 7.19 -5.13 12.10
C ASP A 101 6.83 -3.86 11.34
N LEU A 102 6.09 -4.04 10.26
CA LEU A 102 5.21 -3.01 9.75
C LEU A 102 4.10 -2.77 10.78
N VAL A 103 4.41 -2.14 11.93
CA VAL A 103 3.41 -1.85 12.97
C VAL A 103 2.58 -0.68 12.51
N ALA A 104 1.39 -0.96 12.02
CA ALA A 104 0.33 0.03 11.91
C ALA A 104 -0.58 -0.15 13.13
N GLU A 105 -0.51 0.77 14.10
CA GLU A 105 -1.40 0.78 15.26
C GLU A 105 -2.45 1.87 15.06
N VAL A 106 -3.72 1.46 15.04
CA VAL A 106 -4.85 2.39 15.05
C VAL A 106 -5.61 2.22 16.36
N ALA A 107 -5.45 3.20 17.25
CA ALA A 107 -6.12 3.23 18.54
C ALA A 107 -7.16 4.35 18.62
N ARG A 108 -8.32 4.05 19.22
CA ARG A 108 -9.30 5.07 19.62
C ARG A 108 -9.78 4.81 21.04
N SER A 109 -10.18 5.90 21.69
CA SER A 109 -10.82 5.85 22.99
C SER A 109 -12.13 6.62 22.97
N LYS A 110 -13.09 6.19 23.79
CA LYS A 110 -14.35 6.86 24.02
C LYS A 110 -14.72 6.74 25.49
N SER A 111 -14.89 7.88 26.14
CA SER A 111 -15.32 7.95 27.53
C SER A 111 -16.82 8.07 27.64
N ILE A 112 -17.39 7.43 28.66
CA ILE A 112 -18.81 7.43 28.94
C ILE A 112 -19.04 7.62 30.43
N THR A 113 -20.06 8.41 30.78
CA THR A 113 -20.55 8.56 32.14
C THR A 113 -21.68 7.55 32.40
N PRO A 114 -21.67 6.83 33.55
CA PRO A 114 -22.76 5.94 33.93
C PRO A 114 -24.13 6.62 33.93
N ALA A 115 -25.19 5.85 33.69
CA ALA A 115 -26.56 6.38 33.77
C ALA A 115 -26.82 6.88 35.21
N GLY A 116 -27.21 8.16 35.34
CA GLY A 116 -27.35 8.82 36.64
C GLY A 116 -26.10 9.57 37.13
N GLY A 117 -25.03 9.65 36.32
CA GLY A 117 -23.83 10.43 36.61
C GLY A 117 -22.74 9.61 37.31
N THR A 118 -23.12 8.79 38.28
CA THR A 118 -22.22 7.87 38.97
C THR A 118 -22.89 6.53 39.25
N VAL A 119 -22.08 5.48 39.47
CA VAL A 119 -22.56 4.20 40.00
C VAL A 119 -21.67 3.76 41.14
N THR A 120 -22.26 3.36 42.27
CA THR A 120 -21.53 2.84 43.43
C THR A 120 -21.63 1.31 43.44
N LEU A 121 -20.48 0.65 43.54
CA LEU A 121 -20.35 -0.80 43.55
C LEU A 121 -19.63 -1.24 44.82
N THR A 122 -20.16 -2.25 45.51
CA THR A 122 -19.44 -3.01 46.53
C THR A 122 -18.56 -4.09 45.89
N ASN A 123 -17.67 -4.73 46.65
CA ASN A 123 -16.84 -5.82 46.14
C ASN A 123 -17.71 -6.93 45.50
N GLY A 124 -17.29 -7.41 44.34
CA GLY A 124 -17.97 -8.44 43.56
C GLY A 124 -19.19 -7.96 42.78
N GLN A 125 -19.61 -6.70 42.93
CA GLN A 125 -20.71 -6.16 42.13
C GLN A 125 -20.26 -5.76 40.73
N THR A 126 -21.14 -6.03 39.77
CA THR A 126 -20.91 -5.77 38.35
C THR A 126 -21.81 -4.65 37.86
N TYR A 127 -21.24 -3.67 37.17
CA TYR A 127 -21.97 -2.72 36.35
C TYR A 127 -21.91 -3.16 34.89
N ASN A 128 -23.09 -3.36 34.30
CA ASN A 128 -23.22 -3.66 32.88
C ASN A 128 -23.42 -2.38 32.09
N TYR A 129 -22.68 -2.25 31.01
CA TYR A 129 -22.81 -1.21 30.02
C TYR A 129 -23.31 -1.80 28.70
N GLY A 130 -24.15 -1.03 28.01
CA GLY A 130 -24.67 -1.41 26.70
C GLY A 130 -23.63 -1.23 25.59
N SER A 131 -24.10 -0.81 24.42
CA SER A 131 -23.24 -0.70 23.24
C SER A 131 -22.42 0.60 23.20
N VAL A 132 -21.19 0.52 22.71
CA VAL A 132 -20.33 1.67 22.38
C VAL A 132 -19.86 1.55 20.95
N ALA A 133 -20.34 2.44 20.07
CA ALA A 133 -19.77 2.57 18.73
C ALA A 133 -18.56 3.49 18.75
N PHE A 134 -17.50 3.04 18.09
CA PHE A 134 -16.33 3.84 17.75
C PHE A 134 -16.36 4.12 16.24
N THR A 135 -16.14 5.37 15.85
CA THR A 135 -16.22 5.80 14.44
C THR A 135 -14.95 6.52 14.04
N GLY A 136 -14.53 6.38 12.77
CA GLY A 136 -13.45 7.17 12.18
C GLY A 136 -12.04 6.65 12.51
N PHE A 137 -11.80 5.35 12.48
CA PHE A 137 -10.44 4.83 12.50
C PHE A 137 -9.93 4.80 11.07
N THR A 138 -9.00 5.68 10.78
CA THR A 138 -8.22 5.63 9.55
C THR A 138 -6.78 5.93 9.88
N ASP A 139 -5.87 5.21 9.24
CA ASP A 139 -4.43 5.51 9.30
C ASP A 139 -3.83 5.29 7.92
N THR A 140 -2.74 5.99 7.62
CA THR A 140 -2.05 5.90 6.34
C THR A 140 -0.57 5.73 6.59
N ASN A 141 -0.02 4.60 6.13
CA ASN A 141 1.42 4.37 6.14
C ASN A 141 1.96 4.41 4.72
N SER A 142 3.13 5.01 4.51
CA SER A 142 3.78 5.08 3.21
C SER A 142 5.21 4.58 3.30
N TYR A 143 5.62 3.83 2.28
CA TYR A 143 6.94 3.21 2.15
C TYR A 143 7.53 3.59 0.80
N THR A 144 8.84 3.78 0.80
CA THR A 144 9.68 4.16 -0.33
C THR A 144 10.88 3.24 -0.40
N SER A 145 11.67 3.32 -1.46
CA SER A 145 12.88 2.49 -1.61
C SER A 145 13.94 2.68 -0.53
N ALA A 146 13.83 3.72 0.30
CA ALA A 146 14.71 3.94 1.45
C ALA A 146 14.32 3.10 2.68
N ASP A 147 13.09 2.59 2.73
CA ASP A 147 12.56 1.85 3.87
C ASP A 147 13.01 0.38 3.85
N SER A 148 13.41 -0.15 5.00
CA SER A 148 13.91 -1.52 5.15
C SER A 148 12.88 -2.59 4.73
N ASN A 149 11.59 -2.30 4.90
CA ASN A 149 10.50 -3.21 4.57
C ASN A 149 10.03 -3.09 3.12
N PHE A 150 10.55 -2.16 2.33
CA PHE A 150 10.05 -1.87 0.97
C PHE A 150 10.17 -3.05 0.01
N THR A 151 11.19 -3.88 0.18
CA THR A 151 11.44 -5.05 -0.67
C THR A 151 10.40 -6.15 -0.46
N GLN A 152 9.73 -6.20 0.70
CA GLN A 152 8.68 -7.19 1.00
C GLN A 152 7.45 -7.03 0.11
N PHE A 153 7.27 -5.84 -0.47
CA PHE A 153 6.16 -5.53 -1.37
C PHE A 153 6.44 -5.91 -2.82
N GLN A 154 7.62 -6.42 -3.16
CA GLN A 154 8.01 -6.73 -4.54
C GLN A 154 8.08 -8.25 -4.74
N GLY A 155 7.49 -8.74 -5.83
CA GLY A 155 7.48 -10.16 -6.16
C GLY A 155 6.21 -10.59 -6.89
N THR A 156 6.03 -11.89 -7.03
CA THR A 156 4.83 -12.50 -7.64
C THR A 156 3.94 -13.20 -6.62
N GLY A 157 4.27 -13.10 -5.33
CA GLY A 157 3.54 -13.75 -4.24
C GLY A 157 2.57 -12.82 -3.53
N THR A 158 2.25 -13.18 -2.29
CA THR A 158 1.37 -12.42 -1.40
C THR A 158 2.11 -12.06 -0.12
N VAL A 159 1.82 -10.88 0.42
CA VAL A 159 2.29 -10.45 1.73
C VAL A 159 1.28 -10.87 2.80
N PRO A 160 1.67 -11.65 3.82
CA PRO A 160 0.80 -11.94 4.95
C PRO A 160 0.70 -10.71 5.86
N LEU A 161 -0.52 -10.40 6.28
CA LEU A 161 -0.83 -9.36 7.23
C LEU A 161 -1.56 -9.96 8.42
N TYR A 162 -1.02 -9.78 9.62
CA TYR A 162 -1.64 -10.25 10.84
C TYR A 162 -2.27 -9.09 11.58
N LEU A 163 -3.51 -9.26 12.02
CA LEU A 163 -4.26 -8.26 12.76
C LEU A 163 -4.59 -8.77 14.15
N THR A 164 -4.30 -7.94 15.15
CA THR A 164 -4.79 -8.10 16.51
C THR A 164 -5.82 -7.01 16.79
N ASN A 165 -6.81 -7.35 17.61
CA ASN A 165 -7.83 -6.42 18.06
C ASN A 165 -7.98 -6.59 19.57
N THR A 166 -7.80 -5.48 20.28
CA THR A 166 -7.87 -5.48 21.74
C THR A 166 -8.85 -4.40 22.17
N PHE A 167 -9.85 -4.80 22.95
CA PHE A 167 -10.73 -3.87 23.65
C PHE A 167 -10.27 -3.70 25.09
N GLY A 168 -10.29 -2.46 25.58
CA GLY A 168 -10.01 -2.13 26.96
C GLY A 168 -11.12 -1.31 27.60
N ALA A 169 -11.21 -1.37 28.91
CA ALA A 169 -12.07 -0.49 29.70
C ALA A 169 -11.34 -0.04 30.96
N THR A 170 -11.30 1.27 31.17
CA THR A 170 -10.67 1.88 32.34
C THR A 170 -11.69 2.73 33.09
N PRO A 171 -12.20 2.26 34.24
CA PRO A 171 -13.08 3.06 35.08
C PRO A 171 -12.30 4.15 35.81
N THR A 172 -12.88 5.36 35.85
CA THR A 172 -12.50 6.42 36.77
C THR A 172 -13.38 6.27 38.02
N ALA A 173 -12.76 5.91 39.13
CA ALA A 173 -13.47 5.63 40.38
C ALA A 173 -12.82 6.29 41.59
N SER A 174 -13.62 6.51 42.63
CA SER A 174 -13.19 6.97 43.96
C SER A 174 -13.86 6.13 45.03
N GLY A 175 -13.27 6.01 46.22
CA GLY A 175 -13.86 5.21 47.30
C GLY A 175 -12.85 4.80 48.36
N SER A 176 -13.29 3.93 49.28
CA SER A 176 -12.41 3.32 50.28
C SER A 176 -11.86 1.99 49.74
N GLY A 177 -10.54 1.80 49.85
CA GLY A 177 -9.83 0.62 49.32
C GLY A 177 -8.93 0.93 48.12
N SER A 178 -8.42 -0.13 47.46
CA SER A 178 -7.82 0.03 46.11
C SER A 178 -8.88 0.55 45.15
N THR A 179 -8.50 1.28 44.10
CA THR A 179 -9.45 1.73 43.05
C THR A 179 -9.02 1.26 41.65
N THR A 180 -8.06 0.33 41.59
CA THR A 180 -7.44 -0.12 40.34
C THR A 180 -7.72 -1.59 40.04
N SER A 181 -8.34 -2.34 40.96
CA SER A 181 -8.69 -3.74 40.77
C SER A 181 -10.06 -3.88 40.12
N TRP A 182 -10.07 -4.26 38.84
CA TRP A 182 -11.28 -4.38 38.04
C TRP A 182 -11.20 -5.62 37.17
N LEU A 183 -12.25 -6.43 37.20
CA LEU A 183 -12.49 -7.44 36.18
C LEU A 183 -13.35 -6.81 35.09
N THR A 184 -12.83 -6.79 33.87
CA THR A 184 -13.55 -6.27 32.70
C THR A 184 -13.91 -7.41 31.77
N SER A 185 -15.15 -7.40 31.28
CA SER A 185 -15.60 -8.29 30.20
C SER A 185 -16.14 -7.42 29.10
N ILE A 186 -15.63 -7.59 27.88
CA ILE A 186 -16.02 -6.77 26.73
C ILE A 186 -16.30 -7.70 25.57
N THR A 187 -17.49 -7.56 24.98
CA THR A 187 -17.87 -8.22 23.74
C THR A 187 -18.02 -7.15 22.68
N GLY A 188 -17.06 -7.10 21.76
CA GLY A 188 -17.07 -6.18 20.64
C GLY A 188 -16.77 -6.89 19.33
N SER A 189 -17.03 -6.19 18.23
CA SER A 189 -16.66 -6.59 16.89
C SER A 189 -15.99 -5.43 16.20
N THR A 190 -14.94 -5.75 15.47
CA THR A 190 -14.23 -4.82 14.62
C THR A 190 -14.23 -5.33 13.20
N THR A 191 -14.46 -4.43 12.25
CA THR A 191 -14.44 -4.71 10.82
C THR A 191 -13.63 -3.65 10.11
N GLY A 192 -13.25 -3.87 8.86
CA GLY A 192 -12.49 -2.85 8.14
C GLY A 192 -11.95 -3.34 6.82
N ASN A 193 -11.10 -2.52 6.22
CA ASN A 193 -10.33 -2.86 5.05
C ASN A 193 -8.97 -2.18 5.05
N LEU A 194 -8.10 -2.70 4.19
CA LEU A 194 -6.83 -2.12 3.80
C LEU A 194 -6.85 -1.83 2.32
N HIS A 195 -6.61 -0.58 1.95
CA HIS A 195 -6.35 -0.19 0.58
C HIS A 195 -4.84 -0.07 0.36
N VAL A 196 -4.30 -0.90 -0.54
CA VAL A 196 -2.87 -0.92 -0.87
C VAL A 196 -2.68 -0.27 -2.23
N THR A 197 -1.84 0.75 -2.29
CA THR A 197 -1.51 1.49 -3.51
C THR A 197 -0.03 1.35 -3.82
N TYR A 198 0.28 0.82 -4.99
CA TYR A 198 1.63 0.72 -5.55
C TYR A 198 1.84 1.83 -6.57
N THR A 199 2.80 2.70 -6.33
CA THR A 199 3.30 3.67 -7.31
C THR A 199 4.60 3.12 -7.92
N TYR A 200 4.71 3.15 -9.24
CA TYR A 200 5.85 2.57 -9.93
C TYR A 200 6.17 3.34 -11.21
N THR A 201 7.42 3.22 -11.67
CA THR A 201 7.82 3.67 -13.01
C THR A 201 7.69 2.48 -13.96
N ALA A 202 6.85 2.58 -14.98
CA ALA A 202 6.65 1.50 -15.94
C ALA A 202 7.94 1.12 -16.67
N ALA A 203 8.07 -0.17 -16.98
CA ALA A 203 9.15 -0.63 -17.83
C ALA A 203 9.07 0.07 -19.20
N PRO A 204 10.20 0.47 -19.82
CA PRO A 204 10.19 1.03 -21.16
C PRO A 204 9.46 0.07 -22.11
N PRO A 205 8.63 0.57 -23.04
CA PRO A 205 8.09 -0.28 -24.10
C PRO A 205 9.25 -1.00 -24.77
N ILE A 206 9.15 -2.32 -24.91
CA ILE A 206 10.13 -3.07 -25.71
C ILE A 206 10.05 -2.46 -27.10
N ALA A 207 11.11 -1.76 -27.53
CA ALA A 207 11.16 -1.17 -28.86
C ALA A 207 10.84 -2.29 -29.87
N PRO A 208 9.98 -2.03 -30.88
CA PRO A 208 9.67 -3.05 -31.88
C PRO A 208 11.00 -3.55 -32.47
N VAL A 209 11.29 -4.82 -32.24
CA VAL A 209 12.44 -5.49 -32.85
C VAL A 209 12.25 -5.31 -34.36
N PRO A 210 13.21 -4.76 -35.11
CA PRO A 210 13.09 -4.67 -36.55
C PRO A 210 12.82 -6.06 -37.10
N GLU A 211 11.63 -6.28 -37.63
CA GLU A 211 11.30 -7.56 -38.23
C GLU A 211 12.30 -7.82 -39.39
N PRO A 212 12.75 -9.08 -39.57
CA PRO A 212 13.65 -9.47 -40.66
C PRO A 212 13.31 -8.99 -42.09
N PRO A 213 12.07 -8.64 -42.48
CA PRO A 213 11.80 -8.14 -43.84
C PRO A 213 12.51 -6.82 -44.19
N ALA A 214 12.87 -6.00 -43.20
CA ALA A 214 13.52 -4.71 -43.45
C ALA A 214 14.99 -4.85 -43.90
N MET A 215 15.68 -5.92 -43.52
CA MET A 215 17.03 -6.21 -44.02
C MET A 215 17.02 -6.69 -45.49
N LEU A 216 16.01 -7.46 -45.89
CA LEU A 216 15.86 -7.91 -47.27
C LEU A 216 15.54 -6.75 -48.23
N LEU A 217 14.79 -5.73 -47.78
CA LEU A 217 14.55 -4.53 -48.57
C LEU A 217 15.80 -3.63 -48.69
N GLY A 218 16.62 -3.55 -47.64
CA GLY A 218 17.87 -2.79 -47.63
C GLY A 218 18.97 -3.39 -48.52
N PHE A 219 19.13 -4.72 -48.51
CA PHE A 219 20.11 -5.40 -49.38
C PHE A 219 19.62 -5.58 -50.82
N GLY A 220 18.31 -5.74 -51.05
CA GLY A 220 17.72 -5.80 -52.38
C GLY A 220 17.80 -4.47 -53.15
N GLY A 221 17.66 -3.33 -52.46
CA GLY A 221 17.74 -2.00 -53.06
C GLY A 221 19.14 -1.63 -53.56
N VAL A 222 20.21 -2.04 -52.86
CA VAL A 222 21.60 -1.72 -53.25
C VAL A 222 22.09 -2.60 -54.40
N LEU A 223 21.70 -3.88 -54.43
CA LEU A 223 22.05 -4.79 -55.54
C LEU A 223 21.26 -4.48 -56.82
N GLY A 224 20.01 -4.04 -56.71
CA GLY A 224 19.20 -3.60 -57.86
C GLY A 224 19.76 -2.36 -58.58
N MET A 225 20.37 -1.43 -57.85
CA MET A 225 20.99 -0.24 -58.44
C MET A 225 22.37 -0.51 -59.09
N ALA A 226 23.13 -1.51 -58.60
CA ALA A 226 24.37 -1.94 -59.25
C ALA A 226 24.11 -2.61 -60.63
N GLY A 227 23.01 -3.38 -60.75
CA GLY A 227 22.61 -4.01 -62.01
C GLY A 227 22.12 -3.03 -63.08
N PHE A 228 21.44 -1.94 -62.68
CA PHE A 228 20.92 -0.94 -63.62
C PHE A 228 22.00 0.03 -64.14
N ALA A 229 23.07 0.26 -63.37
CA ALA A 229 24.19 1.10 -63.79
C ALA A 229 25.07 0.43 -64.86
N PHE A 230 25.24 -0.89 -64.83
CA PHE A 230 26.08 -1.61 -65.80
C PHE A 230 25.42 -1.77 -67.18
N LYS A 231 24.09 -1.83 -67.27
CA LYS A 231 23.38 -2.01 -68.55
C LYS A 231 23.32 -0.75 -69.41
N ARG A 232 23.65 0.42 -68.86
CA ARG A 232 23.62 1.72 -69.58
C ARG A 232 24.97 2.12 -70.19
N ARG A 233 26.08 1.47 -69.85
CA ARG A 233 27.41 1.77 -70.42
C ARG A 233 27.80 0.96 -71.65
N THR A 234 27.08 -0.11 -71.99
CA THR A 234 27.44 -0.99 -73.13
C THR A 234 26.74 -0.66 -74.46
N LYS A 235 25.95 0.41 -74.55
CA LYS A 235 25.25 0.79 -75.80
C LYS A 235 25.79 2.01 -76.56
N ASN A 236 26.85 2.68 -76.10
CA ASN A 236 27.35 3.92 -76.73
C ASN A 236 28.80 3.87 -77.27
N THR A 237 29.33 2.69 -77.62
CA THR A 237 30.72 2.58 -78.12
C THR A 237 30.88 1.77 -79.41
N VAL A 238 29.91 1.81 -80.32
CA VAL A 238 30.12 1.35 -81.71
C VAL A 238 29.37 2.25 -82.69
N ALA A 239 29.93 3.44 -83.00
CA ALA A 239 29.66 4.20 -84.24
C ALA A 239 30.57 5.44 -84.31
N ALA A 240 31.86 5.25 -84.62
CA ALA A 240 32.73 6.28 -85.19
C ALA A 240 34.04 5.63 -85.68
N LEU A 241 34.01 4.95 -86.83
CA LEU A 241 35.17 4.76 -87.70
C LEU A 241 34.72 4.18 -89.07
N VAL A 242 34.37 5.07 -90.01
CA VAL A 242 34.69 5.02 -91.44
C VAL A 242 34.82 6.47 -91.89
#